data_AF-A0A952PGN3-F1
#
_entry.id   AF-A0A952PGN3-F1
#
_cell.length_a   1.000
_cell.length_b   1.000
_cell.length_c   1.000
_cell.angle_alpha   90.00
_cell.angle_beta   90.00
_cell.angle_gamma   90.00
#
_symmetry.space_group_name_H-M   'P 1'
#
loop_
_entity.id
_entity.type
_entity.pdbx_description
1 polymer ?
#
loop_
_entity_poly.entity_id
_entity_poly.type
_entity_poly.pdbx_seq_one_letter_code
_entity_poly.pdbx_strand_id
1 'polypeptide(L)' 'MKRILLICTANICRSPMAEGLLKELAALTVFASNWHIESAGTWGQPGLPAAAGSLSAMQARNIDISQHRS' A
#
# COMPACT_ATOMS: atom_id res chain seq x y z
N MET A 1 -7.66 4.29 17.60
CA MET A 1 -7.25 3.89 16.23
C MET A 1 -6.67 5.11 15.51
N LYS A 2 -5.40 5.04 15.11
CA LYS A 2 -4.69 6.08 14.36
C LYS A 2 -4.74 5.75 12.86
N ARG A 3 -4.82 6.78 12.02
CA ARG A 3 -4.93 6.64 10.56
C ARG A 3 -3.71 7.20 9.85
N ILE A 4 -3.22 6.49 8.84
CA ILE A 4 -2.15 6.94 7.95
C ILE A 4 -2.63 6.80 6.52
N LEU A 5 -2.49 7.87 5.73
CA LEU A 5 -2.79 7.87 4.30
C LEU A 5 -1.51 8.19 3.52
N LEU A 6 -1.11 7.27 2.65
CA LEU A 6 0.07 7.41 1.82
C LEU A 6 -0.31 7.95 0.44
N ILE A 7 0.28 9.08 0.06
CA ILE A 7 -0.08 9.77 -1.19
C ILE A 7 1.06 9.66 -2.21
N CYS A 8 0.71 9.32 -3.44
CA CYS A 8 1.57 9.59 -4.59
C CYS A 8 0.75 10.14 -5.76
N THR A 9 1.31 10.20 -6.96
CA THR A 9 0.61 10.73 -8.14
C THR A 9 -0.58 9.85 -8.53
N ALA A 10 -0.35 8.62 -8.99
CA ALA A 10 -1.40 7.79 -9.60
C ALA A 10 -1.90 6.65 -8.71
N ASN A 11 -1.33 6.46 -7.52
CA ASN A 11 -1.67 5.37 -6.60
C ASN A 11 -1.58 3.95 -7.18
N ILE A 12 -0.64 3.72 -8.10
CA ILE A 12 -0.38 2.39 -8.67
C ILE A 12 1.03 1.86 -8.41
N CYS A 13 1.98 2.72 -8.02
CA CYS A 13 3.37 2.29 -7.76
C CYS A 13 3.81 2.55 -6.32
N ARG A 14 4.17 3.80 -6.02
CA ARG A 14 4.87 4.17 -4.77
C ARG A 14 3.98 4.00 -3.53
N SER A 15 2.78 4.58 -3.55
CA SER A 15 1.92 4.56 -2.38
C SER A 15 1.32 3.18 -2.06
N PRO A 16 0.94 2.32 -3.04
CA PRO A 16 0.54 0.93 -2.73
C PRO A 16 1.67 0.09 -2.14
N MET A 17 2.91 0.24 -2.66
CA MET A 17 4.07 -0.45 -2.08
C MET A 17 4.33 0.01 -0.64
N ALA A 18 4.27 1.32 -0.40
CA ALA A 18 4.46 1.87 0.94
C ALA A 18 3.36 1.43 1.91
N GLU A 19 2.11 1.31 1.46
CA GLU A 19 1.01 0.77 2.25
C GLU A 19 1.27 -0.69 2.66
N GLY A 20 1.63 -1.55 1.70
CA GLY A 20 1.95 -2.95 1.98
C GLY A 20 3.11 -3.11 2.96
N LEU A 21 4.20 -2.35 2.75
CA LEU A 21 5.35 -2.34 3.66
C LEU A 21 4.97 -1.88 5.07
N LEU A 22 4.17 -0.82 5.20
CA LEU A 22 3.80 -0.29 6.50
C LEU A 22 2.82 -1.20 7.23
N LYS A 23 1.92 -1.87 6.52
CA LYS A 23 1.03 -2.90 7.08
C LYS A 23 1.82 -4.08 7.63
N GLU A 24 2.81 -4.57 6.88
CA GLU A 24 3.71 -5.64 7.33
C GLU A 24 4.48 -5.22 8.60
N LEU A 25 5.09 -4.03 8.59
CA LEU A 25 5.79 -3.51 9.77
C LEU A 25 4.87 -3.35 10.99
N ALA A 26 3.64 -2.84 10.79
CA ALA A 26 2.69 -2.67 11.88
C ALA A 26 2.24 -4.00 12.49
N ALA A 27 2.08 -5.04 11.66
CA ALA A 27 1.72 -6.39 12.09
C ALA A 27 2.77 -7.02 13.02
N LEU A 28 4.04 -6.61 12.89
CA LEU A 28 5.13 -7.06 13.77
C LEU A 28 5.14 -6.35 15.15
N THR A 29 4.21 -5.44 15.41
CA THR A 29 4.14 -4.69 16.67
C THR A 29 2.95 -5.13 17.53
N VAL A 30 3.04 -4.93 18.85
CA VAL A 30 1.92 -5.15 19.80
C VAL A 30 0.71 -4.24 19.55
N PHE A 31 0.83 -3.27 18.63
CA PHE A 31 -0.20 -2.28 18.33
C PHE A 31 -0.83 -2.46 16.93
N ALA A 32 -0.68 -3.63 16.30
CA ALA A 32 -1.18 -3.89 14.96
C ALA A 32 -2.65 -3.46 14.75
N SER A 33 -3.53 -3.75 15.71
CA SER A 33 -4.97 -3.40 15.65
C SER A 33 -5.27 -1.91 15.86
N ASN A 34 -4.29 -1.10 16.25
CA ASN A 34 -4.49 0.31 16.54
C ASN A 34 -4.25 1.21 15.31
N TRP A 35 -3.82 0.64 14.18
CA TRP A 35 -3.50 1.36 12.96
C TRP A 35 -4.48 1.04 11.84
N HIS A 36 -4.88 2.08 11.10
CA HIS A 36 -5.57 1.96 9.84
C HIS A 36 -4.72 2.63 8.76
N ILE A 37 -4.27 1.86 7.78
CA ILE A 37 -3.29 2.27 6.78
C ILE A 37 -3.92 2.11 5.40
N GLU A 38 -3.93 3.20 4.64
CA GLU A 38 -4.51 3.30 3.30
C GLU A 38 -3.55 4.09 2.39
N SER A 39 -3.80 4.06 1.09
CA SER A 39 -3.09 4.88 0.12
C SER A 39 -4.05 5.52 -0.89
N ALA A 40 -3.67 6.68 -1.43
CA ALA A 40 -4.42 7.37 -2.46
C ALA A 40 -3.52 8.10 -3.47
N GLY A 41 -4.14 8.61 -4.54
CA GLY A 41 -3.46 9.29 -5.66
C GLY A 41 -3.96 10.73 -5.79
N THR A 42 -3.07 11.66 -6.12
CA THR A 42 -3.48 13.04 -6.44
C THR A 42 -3.99 13.19 -7.86
N TRP A 43 -3.55 12.32 -8.77
CA TRP A 43 -3.85 12.33 -10.20
C TRP A 43 -3.74 10.90 -10.76
N GLY A 44 -4.71 10.06 -10.39
CA GLY A 44 -4.86 8.68 -10.84
C GLY A 44 -6.25 8.41 -11.38
N GLN A 45 -6.41 7.29 -12.07
CA GLN A 45 -7.73 6.79 -12.46
C GLN A 45 -8.23 5.82 -11.39
N PRO A 46 -9.49 5.92 -10.93
CA PRO A 46 -10.03 4.98 -9.95
C PRO A 46 -10.06 3.54 -10.45
N GLY A 47 -9.80 2.60 -9.55
CA GLY A 47 -9.90 1.16 -9.79
C GLY A 47 -8.72 0.55 -10.53
N LEU A 48 -7.63 1.29 -10.79
CA LEU A 48 -6.45 0.70 -11.42
C LEU A 48 -5.75 -0.26 -10.43
N PRO A 49 -5.25 -1.41 -10.91
CA PRO A 49 -4.42 -2.27 -10.09
C PRO A 49 -3.05 -1.64 -9.83
N ALA A 50 -2.33 -2.16 -8.84
CA ALA A 50 -0.91 -1.85 -8.71
C ALA A 50 -0.16 -2.20 -10.01
N ALA A 51 0.80 -1.37 -10.39
CA ALA A 51 1.61 -1.57 -11.59
C ALA A 51 2.40 -2.88 -11.49
N ALA A 52 2.59 -3.56 -12.63
CA ALA A 52 3.28 -4.86 -12.68
C ALA A 52 4.66 -4.83 -12.01
N GLY A 53 5.46 -3.79 -12.24
CA GLY A 53 6.77 -3.63 -11.60
C GLY A 53 6.69 -3.50 -10.07
N SER A 54 5.63 -2.87 -9.55
CA SER A 54 5.37 -2.79 -8.11
C SER A 54 4.94 -4.13 -7.52
N LEU A 55 4.12 -4.90 -8.25
CA LEU A 55 3.77 -6.26 -7.85
C LEU A 55 5.03 -7.15 -7.77
N SER A 56 5.86 -7.15 -8.81
CA SER A 56 7.11 -7.92 -8.82
C SER A 56 8.07 -7.50 -7.71
N ALA A 57 8.22 -6.20 -7.46
CA ALA A 57 9.10 -5.67 -6.42
C ALA A 57 8.65 -6.04 -4.99
N MET A 58 7.33 -6.12 -4.76
CA MET A 58 6.75 -6.50 -3.48
C MET A 58 6.74 -8.01 -3.27
N GLN A 59 6.48 -8.77 -4.34
CA GLN A 59 6.56 -10.23 -4.30
C GLN A 59 7.98 -10.71 -3.97
N ALA A 60 9.03 -10.04 -4.48
CA ALA A 60 10.42 -10.31 -4.10
C ALA A 60 10.70 -10.13 -2.59
N ARG A 61 9.79 -9.47 -1.87
CA ARG A 61 9.82 -9.27 -0.42
C ARG A 61 8.75 -10.09 0.32
N ASN A 62 8.04 -11.00 -0.37
CA ASN A 62 6.92 -11.77 0.16
C ASN A 62 5.73 -10.93 0.66
N ILE A 63 5.51 -9.74 0.08
CA ILE A 63 4.36 -8.89 0.41
C ILE A 63 3.40 -8.86 -0.77
N ASP A 64 2.15 -9.26 -0.53
CA ASP A 64 1.11 -9.26 -1.56
C ASP A 64 0.35 -7.92 -1.57
N ILE A 65 0.38 -7.24 -2.72
CA ILE A 65 -0.41 -6.03 -3.00
C ILE A 65 -1.33 -6.20 -4.22
N SER A 66 -1.60 -7.45 -4.65
CA SER A 66 -2.41 -7.78 -5.84
C SER A 66 -3.86 -7.30 -5.76
N GLN A 67 -4.38 -7.17 -4.54
CA GLN A 67 -5.74 -6.69 -4.27
C GLN A 67 -5.85 -5.15 -4.25
N HIS A 68 -4.72 -4.42 -4.36
CA HIS A 68 -4.73 -2.95 -4.38
C HIS A 68 -5.56 -2.40 -5.55
N ARG A 69 -6.37 -1.38 -5.29
CA ARG A 69 -7.10 -0.59 -6.29
C ARG A 69 -7.02 0.89 -5.93
N SER A 70 -6.75 1.75 -6.91
CA SER A 70 -6.63 3.21 -6.73
C SER A 70 -7.94 3.97 -6.66
#